data_AF-A0A2E8DVR5-F1
#
_entry.id   AF-A0A2E8DVR5-F1
#
_cell.length_a   1.000
_cell.length_b   1.000
_cell.length_c   1.000
_cell.angle_alpha   90.00
_cell.angle_beta   90.00
_cell.angle_gamma   90.00
#
_symmetry.space_group_name_H-M   'P 1'
#
loop_
_entity.id
_entity.type
_entity.pdbx_description
1 polymer ?
#
loop_
_entity_poly.entity_id
_entity_poly.type
_entity_poly.pdbx_seq_one_letter_code
_entity_poly.pdbx_strand_id
1 'polypeptide(L)' 'MANVANIEVIVSEDESFDRAFGRFKKICSKEGIITEVKKRKFYEKPSDKARRAKQKRIRKQKRLLSNSRRR' A
#
# COMPACT_ATOMS: atom_id res chain seq x y z
N MET A 1 -19.91 -3.73 -1.66
CA MET A 1 -19.20 -5.01 -1.48
C MET A 1 -17.83 -4.71 -0.88
N ALA A 2 -17.70 -4.94 0.42
CA ALA A 2 -16.42 -4.78 1.11
C ALA A 2 -15.51 -5.92 0.65
N ASN A 3 -14.46 -5.58 -0.12
CA ASN A 3 -13.30 -6.46 -0.22
C ASN A 3 -12.65 -6.49 1.17
N VAL A 4 -13.06 -7.45 2.00
CA VAL A 4 -12.27 -7.85 3.15
C VAL A 4 -11.05 -8.54 2.55
N ALA A 5 -9.95 -7.79 2.40
CA ALA A 5 -8.70 -8.32 1.89
C ALA A 5 -8.09 -9.24 2.95
N ASN A 6 -8.57 -10.48 3.00
CA ASN A 6 -7.90 -11.54 3.72
C ASN A 6 -6.59 -11.82 2.98
N ILE A 7 -5.47 -11.53 3.64
CA ILE A 7 -4.14 -11.79 3.09
C ILE A 7 -3.67 -13.14 3.61
N GLU A 8 -3.47 -14.06 2.69
CA GLU A 8 -3.01 -15.42 2.97
C GLU A 8 -1.63 -15.63 2.35
N VAL A 9 -0.75 -16.31 3.07
CA VAL A 9 0.56 -16.75 2.59
C VAL A 9 0.70 -18.21 2.96
N ILE A 10 0.74 -19.06 1.94
CA ILE A 10 1.02 -20.48 2.11
C ILE A 10 2.54 -20.63 2.21
N VAL A 11 2.98 -21.28 3.29
CA VAL A 11 4.38 -21.55 3.61
C VAL A 11 4.70 -22.96 3.14
N SER A 12 5.75 -23.12 2.34
CA SER A 12 6.26 -24.42 1.93
C SER A 12 7.21 -24.99 3.00
N GLU A 13 7.36 -26.30 3.07
CA GLU A 13 8.18 -26.99 4.08
C GLU A 13 9.67 -26.61 4.03
N ASP A 14 10.15 -26.13 2.88
CA ASP A 14 11.53 -25.69 2.64
C ASP A 14 11.77 -24.19 2.88
N GLU A 15 10.74 -23.42 3.29
CA GLU A 15 10.86 -21.98 3.49
C GLU A 15 11.13 -21.61 4.96
N SER A 16 12.15 -20.79 5.19
CA SER A 16 12.36 -20.15 6.49
C SER A 16 11.23 -19.15 6.82
N PHE A 17 10.79 -19.14 8.08
CA PHE A 17 9.77 -18.23 8.59
C PHE A 17 9.98 -16.76 8.19
N ASP A 18 11.21 -16.27 8.24
CA ASP A 18 11.51 -14.87 7.90
C ASP A 18 11.22 -14.53 6.44
N ARG A 19 11.41 -15.50 5.54
CA ARG A 19 11.07 -15.34 4.11
C ARG A 19 9.56 -15.29 3.92
N ALA A 20 8.83 -16.20 4.56
CA ALA A 20 7.37 -16.21 4.53
C ALA A 20 6.79 -14.90 5.09
N PHE A 21 7.32 -14.43 6.23
CA PHE A 21 6.91 -13.18 6.86
C PHE A 21 7.27 -11.95 6.02
N GLY A 22 8.40 -11.98 5.31
CA GLY A 22 8.77 -10.98 4.32
C GLY A 22 7.77 -10.88 3.18
N ARG A 23 7.33 -12.02 2.62
CA ARG A 23 6.28 -12.07 1.58
C ARG A 23 4.96 -11.51 2.10
N PHE A 24 4.54 -11.91 3.30
CA PHE A 24 3.34 -11.40 3.94
C PHE A 24 3.37 -9.88 4.10
N LYS A 25 4.46 -9.31 4.63
CA LYS A 25 4.64 -7.85 4.76
C LYS A 25 4.57 -7.13 3.42
N LYS A 26 5.13 -7.73 2.36
CA LYS A 26 5.09 -7.18 0.99
C LYS A 26 3.66 -7.16 0.45
N ILE A 27 2.88 -8.23 0.66
CA ILE A 27 1.48 -8.30 0.24
C ILE A 27 0.64 -7.30 1.02
N CYS A 28 0.80 -7.20 2.35
CA CYS A 28 0.14 -6.18 3.19
C CYS A 28 0.41 -4.75 2.72
N SER A 29 1.65 -4.49 2.29
CA SER A 29 2.06 -3.18 1.78
C SER A 29 1.49 -2.91 0.38
N LYS A 30 1.40 -3.93 -0.47
CA LYS A 30 0.85 -3.86 -1.83
C LYS A 30 -0.67 -3.59 -1.81
N GLU A 31 -1.40 -4.35 -1.01
CA GLU A 31 -2.85 -4.18 -0.81
C GLU A 31 -3.18 -2.88 -0.06
N GLY A 32 -2.18 -2.29 0.59
CA GLY A 32 -2.32 -0.97 1.20
C GLY A 32 -3.09 -0.97 2.52
N ILE A 33 -3.30 -2.15 3.14
CA ILE A 33 -4.01 -2.31 4.42
C ILE A 33 -3.45 -1.38 5.49
N ILE A 34 -2.13 -1.34 5.64
CA ILE A 34 -1.47 -0.45 6.63
C ILE A 34 -1.78 1.02 6.34
N THR A 35 -1.85 1.40 5.06
CA THR A 35 -2.15 2.78 4.67
C THR A 35 -3.63 3.10 4.90
N GLU A 36 -4.51 2.14 4.71
CA GLU A 36 -5.94 2.27 4.94
C GLU A 36 -6.28 2.39 6.43
N VAL A 37 -5.71 1.54 7.27
CA VAL A 37 -5.84 1.63 8.73
C VAL A 37 -5.40 3.01 9.21
N LYS A 38 -4.25 3.51 8.75
CA LYS A 38 -3.77 4.86 9.10
C LYS A 38 -4.70 5.98 8.64
N LYS A 39 -5.36 5.85 7.48
CA LYS A 39 -6.33 6.84 6.99
C LYS A 39 -7.65 6.81 7.76
N ARG A 40 -8.07 5.62 8.22
CA ARG A 40 -9.34 5.41 8.93
C ARG A 40 -9.24 5.66 10.43
N LYS A 41 -8.03 5.75 11.00
CA LYS A 41 -7.79 5.95 12.43
C LYS A 41 -8.47 7.21 13.01
N PHE A 42 -8.63 8.26 12.20
CA PHE A 42 -9.27 9.51 12.61
C PHE A 42 -10.17 10.04 11.51
N TYR A 43 -11.18 10.82 11.87
CA TYR A 43 -11.99 11.52 10.89
C TYR A 43 -11.14 12.54 10.14
N GLU A 44 -11.29 12.55 8.82
CA GLU A 44 -10.71 13.56 7.97
C GLU A 44 -11.82 14.27 7.20
N LYS A 45 -11.82 15.60 7.26
CA LYS A 45 -12.76 16.42 6.50
C LYS A 45 -12.69 16.10 5.00
N PRO A 46 -13.82 16.07 4.28
CA PRO A 46 -13.84 15.76 2.84
C PRO A 46 -12.87 16.61 1.99
N SER A 47 -12.72 17.89 2.34
CA SER A 47 -11.77 18.81 1.69
C SER A 47 -10.32 18.37 1.83
N ASP A 48 -9.92 17.94 3.02
CA ASP A 48 -8.57 17.45 3.28
C ASP A 48 -8.31 16.11 2.61
N LYS A 49 -9.32 15.24 2.58
CA LYS A 49 -9.26 13.97 1.85
C LYS A 49 -9.00 14.21 0.36
N ALA A 50 -9.73 15.14 -0.26
CA ALA A 50 -9.56 15.53 -1.65
C ALA A 50 -8.18 16.17 -1.89
N ARG A 51 -7.74 17.08 -1.01
CA ARG A 51 -6.42 17.71 -1.07
C ARG A 51 -5.30 16.67 -1.02
N ARG A 52 -5.37 15.71 -0.09
CA ARG A 52 -4.38 14.63 0.05
C ARG A 52 -4.35 13.74 -1.19
N ALA A 53 -5.51 13.41 -1.77
CA ALA A 53 -5.60 12.61 -2.99
C ALA A 53 -4.93 13.30 -4.19
N LYS A 54 -5.20 14.61 -4.39
CA LYS A 54 -4.57 15.43 -5.43
C LYS A 54 -3.04 15.45 -5.27
N GLN A 55 -2.54 15.72 -4.06
CA GLN A 55 -1.11 15.72 -3.78
C GLN A 55 -0.45 14.36 -4.06
N LYS A 56 -1.10 13.25 -3.69
CA LYS A 56 -0.60 11.89 -3.98
C LYS A 56 -0.47 11.64 -5.48
N ARG A 57 -1.46 12.06 -6.28
CA ARG A 57 -1.42 11.93 -7.75
C ARG A 57 -0.26 12.71 -8.36
N ILE A 58 -0.07 13.97 -7.94
CA ILE A 58 1.04 14.81 -8.41
C ILE A 58 2.40 14.18 -8.07
N ARG A 59 2.58 13.72 -6.82
CA ARG A 59 3.83 13.03 -6.41
C ARG A 59 4.11 11.78 -7.24
N LYS A 60 3.08 10.97 -7.52
CA LYS A 60 3.19 9.76 -8.37
C LYS A 60 3.62 10.15 -9.79
N GLN A 61 3.00 11.17 -10.39
CA GLN A 61 3.34 11.64 -11.73
C GLN A 61 4.78 12.15 -11.82
N LYS A 62 5.20 12.99 -10.86
CA LYS A 62 6.58 13.48 -10.79
C LYS A 62 7.61 12.34 -10.72
N ARG A 63 7.31 11.30 -9.92
CA ARG A 63 8.18 10.12 -9.81
C ARG A 63 8.26 9.34 -11.13
N LEU A 64 7.15 9.14 -11.83
CA LEU A 64 7.13 8.46 -13.12
C LEU A 64 7.92 9.23 -14.18
N LEU A 65 7.74 10.54 -14.25
CA LEU A 65 8.50 11.41 -15.16
C LEU A 65 10.00 11.37 -14.85
N SER A 66 10.38 11.47 -13.58
CA SER A 66 11.78 11.35 -13.17
C SER A 66 12.38 10.00 -13.53
N ASN A 67 11.63 8.90 -13.39
CA ASN A 67 12.12 7.57 -13.75
C ASN A 67 12.24 7.39 -15.27
N SER A 68 11.34 8.00 -16.05
CA SER A 68 11.41 7.99 -17.52
C SER A 68 12.60 8.78 -18.06
N ARG A 69 13.07 9.79 -17.32
CA ARG A 69 14.27 10.59 -17.68
C ARG A 69 15.59 9.91 -17.31
N ARG A 70 15.54 8.91 -16.42
CA ARG A 70 16.71 8.15 -15.94
C ARG A 70 16.94 6.86 -16.73
N ARG A 71 15.94 6.45 -17.50
CA ARG A 71 16.06 5.39 -18.51
C ARG A 71 16.52 6.02 -19.81
#